data_AF-V2XJB1-F1
#
_entry.id   AF-V2XJB1-F1
#
_cell.length_a   1.000
_cell.length_b   1.000
_cell.length_c   1.000
_cell.angle_alpha   90.00
_cell.angle_beta   90.00
_cell.angle_gamma   90.00
#
_symmetry.space_group_name_H-M   'P 1'
#
loop_
_entity.id
_entity.type
_entity.pdbx_description
1 polymer ?
#
loop_
_entity_poly.entity_id
_entity_poly.type
_entity_poly.pdbx_seq_one_letter_code
_entity_poly.pdbx_strand_id
1 'polypeptide(L)'
;MSLCSPRLGFFDPADRLPYRQLSWADINTESARQAVYQAAVEGTVLLKNDGVLPLASSVKKVAVIGSWANTTTQIQPNYFGAPPFLISPQQVFRDAGFDVAPANGTAVNSKDTSGFTTAVAAANSSDAVFFIGGSTPRLKRGLDRAQISWPGNQLDLIK
;
A
#
# COMPACT_ATOMS: atom_id res chain seq x y z
N MET A 1 26.33 -30.16 -16.81
CA MET A 1 26.37 -28.88 -17.55
C MET A 1 24.93 -28.45 -17.77
N SER A 2 24.47 -27.38 -17.12
CA SER A 2 23.04 -27.03 -17.09
C SER A 2 22.60 -26.46 -18.45
N LEU A 3 21.62 -27.10 -19.10
CA LEU A 3 21.14 -26.80 -20.47
C LEU A 3 20.44 -25.43 -20.64
N CYS A 4 20.29 -24.65 -19.56
CA CYS A 4 19.59 -23.36 -19.61
C CYS A 4 20.44 -22.23 -20.20
N SER A 5 21.75 -22.22 -19.97
CA SER A 5 22.62 -21.11 -20.40
C SER A 5 22.75 -20.97 -21.93
N PRO A 6 22.85 -22.08 -22.71
CA PRO A 6 22.86 -21.98 -24.17
C PRO A 6 21.54 -21.48 -24.75
N ARG A 7 20.38 -21.86 -24.17
CA ARG A 7 19.06 -21.41 -24.66
C ARG A 7 18.80 -19.92 -24.45
N LEU A 8 19.42 -19.32 -23.43
CA LEU A 8 19.36 -17.87 -23.20
C LEU A 8 20.38 -17.09 -24.04
N GLY A 9 21.15 -17.77 -24.90
CA GLY A 9 22.17 -17.15 -25.74
C GLY A 9 23.34 -16.57 -24.94
N PHE A 10 23.65 -17.08 -23.75
CA PHE A 10 24.68 -16.48 -22.89
C PHE A 10 26.07 -16.40 -23.56
N PHE A 11 26.35 -17.31 -24.50
CA PHE A 11 27.61 -17.37 -25.23
C PHE A 11 27.55 -16.70 -26.63
N ASP A 12 26.38 -16.21 -27.05
CA ASP A 12 26.20 -15.61 -28.37
C ASP A 12 26.66 -14.12 -28.37
N PRO A 13 27.03 -13.57 -29.55
CA PRO A 13 27.37 -12.15 -29.71
C PRO A 13 26.25 -11.22 -29.21
N ALA A 14 26.62 -10.17 -28.46
CA ALA A 14 25.64 -9.35 -27.76
C ALA A 14 24.69 -8.58 -28.69
N ASP A 15 25.19 -8.13 -29.83
CA ASP A 15 24.46 -7.45 -30.90
C ASP A 15 23.34 -8.30 -31.52
N ARG A 16 23.41 -9.63 -31.36
CA ARG A 16 22.39 -10.57 -31.85
C ARG A 16 21.35 -10.96 -30.80
N LEU A 17 21.48 -10.46 -29.57
CA LEU A 17 20.63 -10.85 -28.45
C LEU A 17 19.73 -9.69 -28.03
N PRO A 18 18.39 -9.80 -28.20
CA PRO A 18 17.47 -8.69 -27.92
C PRO A 18 17.53 -8.25 -26.45
N TYR A 19 17.69 -9.19 -25.50
CA TYR A 19 17.76 -8.87 -24.07
C TYR A 19 19.09 -8.24 -23.65
N ARG A 20 20.15 -8.29 -24.47
CA ARG A 20 21.40 -7.56 -24.22
C ARG A 20 21.37 -6.12 -24.70
N GLN A 21 20.28 -5.71 -25.36
CA GLN A 21 20.06 -4.33 -25.78
C GLN A 21 19.32 -3.50 -24.72
N LEU A 22 18.79 -4.14 -23.67
CA LEU A 22 18.10 -3.46 -22.58
C LEU A 22 19.08 -2.64 -21.72
N SER A 23 18.63 -1.49 -21.26
CA SER A 23 19.40 -0.51 -20.51
C SER A 23 18.59 0.07 -19.34
N TRP A 24 19.19 1.01 -18.61
CA TRP A 24 18.47 1.76 -17.57
C TRP A 24 17.29 2.58 -18.11
N ALA A 25 17.29 2.94 -19.40
CA ALA A 25 16.16 3.64 -20.03
C ALA A 25 14.91 2.77 -20.12
N ASP A 26 15.06 1.45 -20.05
CA ASP A 26 13.97 0.46 -20.10
C ASP A 26 13.42 0.13 -18.70
N ILE A 27 13.98 0.73 -17.64
CA ILE A 27 13.59 0.50 -16.24
C ILE A 27 12.69 1.66 -15.78
N ASN A 28 11.60 1.33 -15.09
CA ASN A 28 10.67 2.31 -14.50
C ASN A 28 10.10 3.30 -15.55
N THR A 29 9.83 2.80 -16.76
CA THR A 29 9.17 3.57 -17.83
C THR A 29 7.75 3.94 -17.44
N GLU A 30 7.17 4.94 -18.10
CA GLU A 30 5.78 5.35 -17.85
C GLU A 30 4.79 4.19 -18.05
N SER A 31 4.98 3.39 -19.10
CA SER A 31 4.14 2.22 -19.34
C SER A 31 4.25 1.18 -18.24
N ALA A 32 5.44 0.96 -17.67
CA ALA A 32 5.63 0.06 -16.53
C ALA A 32 4.93 0.61 -15.27
N ARG A 33 5.02 1.91 -15.00
CA ARG A 33 4.32 2.56 -13.87
C ARG A 33 2.80 2.44 -14.01
N GLN A 34 2.28 2.69 -15.21
CA GLN A 34 0.85 2.59 -15.49
C GLN A 34 0.35 1.13 -15.34
N ALA A 35 1.14 0.15 -15.77
CA ALA A 35 0.79 -1.26 -15.58
C ALA A 35 0.69 -1.64 -14.10
N VAL A 36 1.62 -1.16 -13.26
CA VAL A 36 1.58 -1.37 -11.81
C VAL A 36 0.37 -0.68 -11.17
N TYR A 37 0.09 0.56 -11.57
CA TYR A 37 -1.10 1.29 -11.12
C TYR A 37 -2.39 0.55 -11.48
N GLN A 38 -2.53 0.14 -12.74
CA GLN A 38 -3.71 -0.58 -13.21
C GLN A 38 -3.92 -1.89 -12.45
N ALA A 39 -2.85 -2.66 -12.25
CA ALA A 39 -2.91 -3.89 -11.46
C ALA A 39 -3.37 -3.64 -10.01
N ALA A 40 -2.96 -2.53 -9.39
CA ALA A 40 -3.42 -2.16 -8.06
C ALA A 40 -4.91 -1.76 -8.02
N VAL A 41 -5.35 -1.00 -9.03
CA VAL A 41 -6.77 -0.59 -9.17
C VAL A 41 -7.66 -1.82 -9.39
N GLU A 42 -7.31 -2.68 -10.34
CA GLU A 42 -8.08 -3.89 -10.68
C GLU A 42 -8.02 -4.95 -9.59
N GLY A 43 -6.92 -5.02 -8.83
CA GLY A 43 -6.76 -5.95 -7.71
C GLY A 43 -7.48 -5.53 -6.43
N THR A 44 -8.02 -4.32 -6.36
CA THR A 44 -8.73 -3.82 -5.17
C THR A 44 -10.15 -4.39 -5.11
N VAL A 45 -10.54 -4.93 -3.95
CA VAL A 45 -11.85 -5.57 -3.76
C VAL A 45 -12.73 -4.75 -2.81
N LEU A 46 -13.90 -4.35 -3.29
CA LEU A 46 -14.94 -3.69 -2.47
C LEU A 46 -15.83 -4.75 -1.81
N LEU A 47 -15.68 -4.94 -0.50
CA LEU A 47 -16.43 -5.95 0.26
C LEU A 47 -17.80 -5.48 0.75
N LYS A 48 -17.93 -4.19 1.10
CA LYS A 48 -19.16 -3.60 1.61
C LYS A 48 -19.26 -2.16 1.11
N ASN A 49 -20.44 -1.77 0.64
CA ASN A 49 -20.78 -0.39 0.30
C ASN A 49 -22.29 -0.19 0.47
N ASP A 50 -22.67 0.80 1.25
CA ASP A 50 -24.04 1.23 1.53
C ASP A 50 -24.38 2.58 0.88
N GLY A 51 -23.62 2.98 -0.14
CA GLY A 51 -23.82 4.20 -0.92
C GLY A 51 -22.83 5.32 -0.57
N VAL A 52 -21.89 5.08 0.35
CA VAL A 52 -20.85 6.05 0.73
C VAL A 52 -19.78 6.20 -0.38
N LEU A 53 -19.48 5.12 -1.10
CA LEU A 53 -18.53 5.14 -2.22
C LEU A 53 -19.24 5.09 -3.58
N PRO A 54 -18.75 5.84 -4.59
CA PRO A 54 -17.65 6.80 -4.53
C PRO A 54 -18.00 8.04 -3.69
N LEU A 55 -16.97 8.71 -3.13
CA LEU A 55 -17.17 9.89 -2.30
C LEU A 55 -17.95 10.99 -3.03
N ALA A 56 -18.89 11.62 -2.33
CA ALA A 56 -19.59 12.79 -2.84
C ALA A 56 -18.62 13.97 -3.04
N SER A 57 -18.86 14.80 -4.06
CA SER A 57 -18.03 15.97 -4.37
C SER A 57 -18.02 17.03 -3.26
N SER A 58 -18.97 16.97 -2.33
CA SER A 58 -19.05 17.82 -1.13
C SER A 58 -18.03 17.46 -0.06
N VAL A 59 -17.47 16.23 -0.07
CA VAL A 59 -16.43 15.81 0.85
C VAL A 59 -15.13 16.54 0.49
N LYS A 60 -14.62 17.37 1.39
CA LYS A 60 -13.39 18.14 1.20
C LYS A 60 -12.32 17.78 2.22
N LYS A 61 -12.72 17.51 3.46
CA LYS A 61 -11.82 17.16 4.55
C LYS A 61 -12.00 15.71 4.95
N VAL A 62 -10.90 14.97 5.01
CA VAL A 62 -10.90 13.54 5.35
C VAL A 62 -9.95 13.25 6.51
N ALA A 63 -10.41 12.43 7.45
CA ALA A 63 -9.55 11.85 8.48
C ALA A 63 -8.95 10.56 7.95
N VAL A 64 -7.63 10.50 7.79
CA VAL A 64 -6.94 9.27 7.34
C VAL A 64 -6.24 8.66 8.53
N ILE A 65 -6.88 7.65 9.10
CA ILE A 65 -6.59 7.07 10.40
C ILE A 65 -6.01 5.67 10.26
N GLY A 66 -5.06 5.30 11.13
CA GLY A 66 -4.65 3.91 11.30
C GLY A 66 -3.21 3.64 10.94
N SER A 67 -2.73 2.48 11.38
CA SER A 67 -1.33 2.06 11.25
C SER A 67 -0.80 1.97 9.81
N TRP A 68 -1.69 1.83 8.81
CA TRP A 68 -1.34 1.77 7.40
C TRP A 68 -1.54 3.11 6.66
N ALA A 69 -1.96 4.17 7.36
CA ALA A 69 -2.28 5.46 6.75
C ALA A 69 -1.05 6.20 6.20
N ASN A 70 0.07 6.20 6.94
CA ASN A 70 1.32 6.86 6.55
C ASN A 70 2.45 5.83 6.35
N THR A 71 2.25 4.92 5.41
CA THR A 71 3.19 3.83 5.15
C THR A 71 4.36 4.26 4.30
N THR A 72 5.53 3.72 4.63
CA THR A 72 6.74 3.80 3.79
C THR A 72 7.01 2.41 3.22
N THR A 73 8.10 1.76 3.62
CA THR A 73 8.49 0.42 3.12
C THR A 73 7.48 -0.67 3.45
N GLN A 74 6.57 -0.44 4.40
CA GLN A 74 5.54 -1.38 4.82
C GLN A 74 4.53 -1.71 3.70
N ILE A 75 4.32 -0.80 2.74
CA ILE A 75 3.43 -1.03 1.59
C ILE A 75 3.99 -2.08 0.62
N GLN A 76 5.29 -2.34 0.70
CA GLN A 76 5.91 -3.39 -0.10
C GLN A 76 5.66 -4.75 0.57
N PRO A 77 5.28 -5.76 -0.21
CA PRO A 77 5.06 -7.12 0.30
C PRO A 77 6.42 -7.77 0.62
N ASN A 78 6.51 -9.10 0.61
CA ASN A 78 7.81 -9.77 0.70
C ASN A 78 8.55 -9.73 -0.66
N TYR A 79 9.85 -9.99 -0.66
CA TYR A 79 10.67 -10.14 -1.88
C TYR A 79 10.70 -8.90 -2.80
N PHE A 80 10.82 -7.70 -2.23
CA PHE A 80 10.93 -6.45 -2.99
C PHE A 80 12.39 -5.98 -3.14
N GLY A 81 12.66 -5.27 -4.23
CA GLY A 81 13.87 -4.48 -4.42
C GLY A 81 13.65 -3.02 -4.00
N ALA A 82 14.67 -2.17 -4.16
CA ALA A 82 14.51 -0.73 -3.89
C ALA A 82 13.50 -0.11 -4.88
N PRO A 83 12.38 0.45 -4.41
CA PRO A 83 11.39 1.04 -5.29
C PRO A 83 11.85 2.45 -5.73
N PRO A 84 11.43 2.93 -6.92
CA PRO A 84 11.75 4.28 -7.37
C PRO A 84 11.02 5.35 -6.54
N PHE A 85 9.85 5.02 -5.99
CA PHE A 85 9.07 5.86 -5.09
C PHE A 85 8.03 4.99 -4.36
N LEU A 86 7.47 5.51 -3.27
CA LEU A 86 6.38 4.91 -2.51
C LEU A 86 5.35 5.98 -2.19
N ILE A 87 4.07 5.69 -2.42
CA ILE A 87 2.97 6.63 -2.18
C ILE A 87 2.10 6.05 -1.06
N SER A 88 2.03 6.74 0.07
CA SER A 88 1.18 6.34 1.20
C SER A 88 -0.28 6.72 0.96
N PRO A 89 -1.27 6.06 1.60
CA PRO A 89 -2.67 6.47 1.50
C PRO A 89 -2.90 7.94 1.87
N GLN A 90 -2.23 8.44 2.91
CA GLN A 90 -2.28 9.88 3.25
C GLN A 90 -1.79 10.76 2.11
N GLN A 91 -0.71 10.37 1.42
CA GLN A 91 -0.20 11.10 0.27
C GLN A 91 -1.20 11.08 -0.89
N VAL A 92 -1.84 9.94 -1.17
CA VAL A 92 -2.88 9.82 -2.21
C VAL A 92 -4.02 10.82 -1.98
N PHE A 93 -4.52 10.93 -0.74
CA PHE A 93 -5.59 11.89 -0.44
C PHE A 93 -5.13 13.35 -0.57
N ARG A 94 -3.88 13.66 -0.17
CA ARG A 94 -3.32 15.02 -0.36
C ARG A 94 -3.18 15.36 -1.84
N ASP A 95 -2.64 14.45 -2.64
CA ASP A 95 -2.44 14.64 -4.09
C ASP A 95 -3.77 14.74 -4.85
N ALA A 96 -4.82 14.09 -4.34
CA ALA A 96 -6.19 14.22 -4.84
C ALA A 96 -6.89 15.53 -4.41
N GLY A 97 -6.24 16.38 -3.62
CA GLY A 97 -6.73 17.71 -3.24
C GLY A 97 -7.65 17.74 -2.01
N PHE A 98 -7.67 16.68 -1.19
CA PHE A 98 -8.40 16.70 0.08
C PHE A 98 -7.60 17.42 1.18
N ASP A 99 -8.30 18.08 2.09
CA ASP A 99 -7.74 18.47 3.38
C ASP A 99 -7.63 17.22 4.26
N VAL A 100 -6.40 16.79 4.54
CA VAL A 100 -6.14 15.53 5.26
C VAL A 100 -5.81 15.82 6.71
N ALA A 101 -6.67 15.33 7.62
CA ALA A 101 -6.41 15.25 9.05
C ALA A 101 -5.76 13.90 9.40
N PRO A 102 -4.43 13.84 9.61
CA PRO A 102 -3.75 12.58 9.91
C PRO A 102 -3.93 12.23 11.39
N ALA A 103 -4.20 10.96 11.67
CA ALA A 103 -4.05 10.42 13.02
C ALA A 103 -3.61 8.95 12.93
N ASN A 104 -2.67 8.53 13.76
CA ASN A 104 -2.29 7.12 13.77
C ASN A 104 -3.36 6.25 14.48
N GLY A 105 -3.91 6.75 15.58
CA GLY A 105 -4.87 6.04 16.42
C GLY A 105 -4.23 4.90 17.21
N THR A 106 -3.82 3.83 16.51
CA THR A 106 -3.13 2.69 17.11
C THR A 106 -2.19 1.99 16.13
N ALA A 107 -1.17 1.30 16.65
CA ALA A 107 -0.28 0.46 15.86
C ALA A 107 -0.87 -0.95 15.65
N VAL A 108 -0.42 -1.65 14.59
CA VAL A 108 -0.98 -2.95 14.13
C VAL A 108 -1.17 -3.97 15.27
N ASN A 109 -0.17 -4.14 16.14
CA ASN A 109 -0.17 -5.12 17.24
C ASN A 109 -0.15 -4.44 18.63
N SER A 110 -0.87 -3.32 18.79
CA SER A 110 -0.90 -2.58 20.06
C SER A 110 -2.10 -2.93 20.93
N LYS A 111 -1.97 -2.68 22.23
CA LYS A 111 -3.10 -2.54 23.18
C LYS A 111 -3.20 -1.12 23.74
N ASP A 112 -2.28 -0.23 23.34
CA ASP A 112 -2.27 1.17 23.75
C ASP A 112 -3.43 1.93 23.10
N THR A 113 -4.18 2.65 23.92
CA THR A 113 -5.33 3.47 23.53
C THR A 113 -5.03 4.97 23.59
N SER A 114 -3.80 5.37 23.93
CA SER A 114 -3.40 6.77 24.07
C SER A 114 -3.67 7.62 22.81
N GLY A 115 -3.62 7.02 21.63
CA GLY A 115 -3.89 7.68 20.36
C GLY A 115 -5.36 7.76 19.95
N PHE A 116 -6.28 7.10 20.68
CA PHE A 116 -7.69 7.02 20.31
C PHE A 116 -8.35 8.39 20.35
N THR A 117 -8.13 9.16 21.42
CA THR A 117 -8.74 10.50 21.56
C THR A 117 -8.38 11.42 20.39
N THR A 118 -7.11 11.41 19.96
CA THR A 118 -6.66 12.21 18.81
C THR A 118 -7.28 11.72 17.49
N ALA A 119 -7.39 10.40 17.30
CA ALA A 119 -8.04 9.82 16.13
C ALA A 119 -9.53 10.16 16.05
N VAL A 120 -10.24 10.05 17.18
CA VAL A 120 -11.66 10.44 17.28
C VAL A 120 -11.84 11.94 17.05
N ALA A 121 -10.95 12.78 17.58
CA ALA A 121 -10.99 14.22 17.32
C ALA A 121 -10.77 14.55 15.82
N ALA A 122 -9.83 13.88 15.16
CA ALA A 122 -9.61 14.04 13.72
C ALA A 122 -10.85 13.63 12.91
N ALA A 123 -11.44 12.48 13.25
CA ALA A 123 -12.67 11.97 12.65
C ALA A 123 -13.85 12.95 12.80
N ASN A 124 -14.10 13.43 14.03
CA ASN A 124 -15.19 14.37 14.31
C ASN A 124 -15.04 15.73 13.61
N SER A 125 -13.83 16.08 13.17
CA SER A 125 -13.55 17.34 12.47
C SER A 125 -13.49 17.21 10.94
N SER A 126 -13.85 16.05 10.38
CA SER A 126 -13.72 15.73 8.96
C SER A 126 -15.07 15.28 8.37
N ASP A 127 -15.23 15.44 7.06
CA ASP A 127 -16.46 15.07 6.33
C ASP A 127 -16.57 13.54 6.13
N ALA A 128 -15.42 12.86 6.05
CA ALA A 128 -15.34 11.41 5.93
C ALA A 128 -14.13 10.85 6.69
N VAL A 129 -14.23 9.58 7.09
CA VAL A 129 -13.18 8.88 7.83
C VAL A 129 -12.71 7.67 7.04
N PHE A 130 -11.40 7.59 6.81
CA PHE A 130 -10.72 6.47 6.19
C PHE A 130 -9.84 5.79 7.22
N PHE A 131 -10.27 4.61 7.68
CA PHE A 131 -9.42 3.77 8.51
C PHE A 131 -8.60 2.82 7.62
N ILE A 132 -7.28 2.99 7.60
CA ILE A 132 -6.34 2.12 6.90
C ILE A 132 -5.60 1.27 7.94
N GLY A 133 -6.00 0.01 8.03
CA GLY A 133 -5.44 -0.96 8.96
C GLY A 133 -5.41 -2.35 8.37
N GLY A 134 -5.14 -3.34 9.22
CA GLY A 134 -5.13 -4.73 8.82
C GLY A 134 -4.04 -5.51 9.52
N SER A 135 -3.39 -6.39 8.77
CA SER A 135 -2.31 -7.23 9.30
C SER A 135 -0.96 -6.53 9.27
N THR A 136 0.05 -7.21 9.81
CA THR A 136 1.42 -6.72 9.84
C THR A 136 2.15 -7.08 8.54
N PRO A 137 3.04 -6.21 8.03
CA PRO A 137 3.95 -6.60 6.95
C PRO A 137 5.01 -7.61 7.41
N ARG A 138 5.09 -7.92 8.71
CA ARG A 138 6.04 -8.92 9.25
C ARG A 138 5.66 -10.36 8.94
N LEU A 139 4.52 -10.62 8.30
CA LEU A 139 4.20 -11.95 7.78
C LEU A 139 5.21 -12.29 6.69
N LYS A 140 6.08 -13.23 6.96
CA LYS A 140 7.22 -13.58 6.10
C LYS A 140 7.42 -15.09 6.10
N ARG A 141 8.22 -15.57 5.14
CA ARG A 141 8.61 -16.98 5.10
C ARG A 141 9.13 -17.44 6.46
N GLY A 142 8.57 -18.54 6.96
CA GLY A 142 8.94 -19.12 8.25
C GLY A 142 8.35 -18.41 9.46
N LEU A 143 7.37 -17.52 9.27
CA LEU A 143 6.66 -16.86 10.36
C LEU A 143 5.16 -16.79 10.06
N ASP A 144 4.48 -17.89 10.36
CA ASP A 144 3.02 -18.01 10.21
C ASP A 144 2.28 -17.31 11.36
N ARG A 145 1.02 -16.95 11.11
CA ARG A 145 0.13 -16.44 12.16
C ARG A 145 -0.43 -17.60 12.98
N ALA A 146 -0.53 -17.39 14.28
CA ALA A 146 -1.30 -18.29 15.16
C ALA A 146 -2.82 -18.04 15.09
N GLN A 147 -3.26 -16.90 14.54
CA GLN A 147 -4.67 -16.52 14.44
C GLN A 147 -4.94 -15.62 13.23
N ILE A 148 -6.15 -15.73 12.66
CA ILE A 148 -6.59 -14.96 11.48
C ILE A 148 -7.39 -13.70 11.82
N SER A 149 -7.64 -13.46 13.12
CA SER A 149 -8.31 -12.26 13.63
C SER A 149 -7.53 -10.98 13.31
N TRP A 150 -8.20 -9.84 13.45
CA TRP A 150 -7.52 -8.55 13.44
C TRP A 150 -6.54 -8.45 14.61
N PRO A 151 -5.31 -7.98 14.38
CA PRO A 151 -4.34 -7.83 15.45
C PRO A 151 -4.56 -6.58 16.31
N GLY A 152 -4.09 -6.65 17.55
CA GLY A 152 -4.11 -5.54 18.49
C GLY A 152 -5.53 -5.07 18.85
N ASN A 153 -5.65 -3.79 19.16
CA ASN A 153 -6.90 -3.09 19.48
C ASN A 153 -7.45 -2.27 18.29
N GLN A 154 -7.09 -2.62 17.05
CA GLN A 154 -7.57 -1.90 15.85
C GLN A 154 -9.10 -1.94 15.73
N LEU A 155 -9.73 -3.07 16.02
CA LEU A 155 -11.19 -3.18 16.00
C LEU A 155 -11.86 -2.35 17.10
N ASP A 156 -11.18 -2.09 18.21
CA ASP A 156 -11.72 -1.26 19.28
C ASP A 156 -11.65 0.23 18.94
N LEU A 157 -10.73 0.64 18.06
CA LEU A 157 -10.68 2.00 17.51
C LEU A 157 -11.73 2.23 16.40
N ILE A 158 -12.10 1.18 15.67
CA ILE A 158 -13.12 1.25 14.60
C ILE A 158 -14.55 1.35 15.17
N LYS A 159 -14.77 0.75 16.35
CA LYS A 159 -16.06 0.78 17.05
C LYS A 159 -16.35 2.15 17.65
#